data_AF-A0A812PW71-F1
#
_entry.id   AF-A0A812PW71-F1
#
_cell.length_a   1.000
_cell.length_b   1.000
_cell.length_c   1.000
_cell.angle_alpha   90.00
_cell.angle_beta   90.00
_cell.angle_gamma   90.00
#
_symmetry.space_group_name_H-M   'P 1'
#
loop_
_entity.id
_entity.type
_entity.pdbx_description
1 polymer ?
#
loop_
_entity_poly.entity_id
_entity_poly.type
_entity_poly.pdbx_seq_one_letter_code
_entity_poly.pdbx_strand_id
1 'polypeptide(L)'
;MATAGSDDADVEHVFLFVNPLSGGQVGAELLEIPQPFSIPIPLTTRRARLHVFSLLEGIAGNKQGFHVMRDTLSTCDMVRVFVGGGDGTVMWVVQEAELHHINPQRMHIGMVPLGTGNDFSRSLGWGGRNPDASALLKDDCALLKQLLKDWLKAPTSLHDVWKVTLKVDAEDGTIYRKDAPVRKDGHDVKELETFMILYCGIAKDAELAYNVELNRTKSQFLNKLVYIWQGLMISLHFFCCVGQRVHRVLRGLYHGTSPQAPSVFEVGLRHKGPRLYSNPEMILCLNIDSYAGGTARHLWSSSWRYGTSQPLCEDLLDAEQDPSDGQLEVLTLSRLLRAAMPTQKVLGGRRVFQGAPLHFEFKQRNYRDVITFFQVDGESYKLQNPISLTIQHHQQIRVLSK
;
A
#
# COMPACT_ATOMS: atom_id res chain seq x y z
N MET A 1 -40.73 11.43 -24.41
CA MET A 1 -39.88 11.89 -23.29
C MET A 1 -40.40 11.23 -22.03
N ALA A 2 -39.84 10.08 -21.66
CA ALA A 2 -40.13 9.44 -20.39
C ALA A 2 -39.28 10.12 -19.33
N THR A 3 -39.94 10.66 -18.31
CA THR A 3 -39.32 11.24 -17.12
C THR A 3 -38.47 10.17 -16.44
N ALA A 4 -37.15 10.38 -16.37
CA ALA A 4 -36.27 9.65 -15.46
C ALA A 4 -36.78 9.93 -14.04
N GLY A 5 -37.50 8.95 -13.49
CA GLY A 5 -38.35 9.10 -12.31
C GLY A 5 -37.54 9.26 -11.02
N SER A 6 -38.18 9.93 -10.08
CA SER A 6 -37.80 10.26 -8.69
C SER A 6 -37.29 9.11 -7.80
N ASP A 7 -37.15 7.89 -8.30
CA ASP A 7 -36.81 6.70 -7.50
C ASP A 7 -35.32 6.59 -7.16
N ASP A 8 -34.42 7.23 -7.93
CA ASP A 8 -32.97 7.12 -7.69
C ASP A 8 -32.45 8.16 -6.68
N ALA A 9 -33.20 9.24 -6.42
CA ALA A 9 -32.82 10.24 -5.41
C ALA A 9 -32.89 9.71 -3.97
N ASP A 10 -33.73 8.69 -3.73
CA ASP A 10 -33.95 8.10 -2.41
C ASP A 10 -33.11 6.82 -2.17
N VAL A 11 -32.17 6.53 -3.08
CA VAL A 11 -31.27 5.37 -2.99
C VAL A 11 -29.86 5.80 -2.61
N GLU A 12 -29.22 5.04 -1.73
CA GLU A 12 -27.80 5.15 -1.46
C GLU A 12 -27.06 4.00 -2.14
N HIS A 13 -26.16 4.33 -3.06
CA HIS A 13 -25.48 3.35 -3.89
C HIS A 13 -24.16 2.92 -3.26
N VAL A 14 -24.00 1.61 -3.10
CA VAL A 14 -22.76 0.97 -2.65
C VAL A 14 -22.27 0.06 -3.76
N PHE A 15 -21.02 0.25 -4.18
CA PHE A 15 -20.36 -0.58 -5.18
C PHE A 15 -19.38 -1.52 -4.50
N LEU A 16 -19.40 -2.80 -4.85
CA LEU A 16 -18.43 -3.79 -4.43
C LEU A 16 -17.71 -4.33 -5.66
N PHE A 17 -16.45 -3.94 -5.81
CA PHE A 17 -15.57 -4.45 -6.86
C PHE A 17 -14.70 -5.57 -6.30
N VAL A 18 -14.78 -6.77 -6.87
CA VAL A 18 -14.15 -7.97 -6.30
C VAL A 18 -13.17 -8.59 -7.26
N ASN A 19 -11.99 -8.96 -6.78
CA ASN A 19 -11.11 -9.90 -7.46
C ASN A 19 -11.55 -11.33 -7.11
N PRO A 20 -12.17 -12.09 -8.03
CA PRO A 20 -12.68 -13.43 -7.75
C PRO A 20 -11.59 -14.44 -7.37
N LEU A 21 -10.33 -14.17 -7.73
CA LEU A 21 -9.20 -15.04 -7.40
C LEU A 21 -8.65 -14.81 -5.99
N SER A 22 -9.14 -13.79 -5.27
CA SER A 22 -8.71 -13.45 -3.92
C SER A 22 -9.52 -14.20 -2.85
N GLY A 23 -8.97 -14.29 -1.65
CA GLY A 23 -9.69 -14.78 -0.48
C GLY A 23 -9.89 -16.29 -0.39
N GLY A 24 -9.27 -17.10 -1.28
CA GLY A 24 -9.44 -18.56 -1.27
C GLY A 24 -10.89 -18.97 -1.57
N GLN A 25 -11.41 -18.52 -2.72
CA GLN A 25 -12.81 -18.64 -3.20
C GLN A 25 -13.80 -17.63 -2.66
N VAL A 26 -13.52 -16.94 -1.54
CA VAL A 26 -14.39 -15.89 -1.01
C VAL A 26 -14.68 -14.80 -2.05
N GLY A 27 -13.69 -14.43 -2.88
CA GLY A 27 -13.91 -13.46 -3.96
C GLY A 27 -14.93 -13.92 -4.99
N ALA A 28 -14.93 -15.21 -5.36
CA ALA A 28 -15.93 -15.78 -6.27
C ALA A 28 -17.31 -15.85 -5.60
N GLU A 29 -17.37 -16.26 -4.34
CA GLU A 29 -18.63 -16.35 -3.57
C GLU A 29 -19.31 -14.98 -3.39
N LEU A 30 -18.54 -13.90 -3.26
CA LEU A 30 -19.09 -12.52 -3.23
C LEU A 30 -19.80 -12.15 -4.53
N LEU A 31 -19.40 -12.72 -5.67
CA LEU A 31 -20.07 -12.46 -6.95
C LEU A 31 -21.42 -13.18 -7.08
N GLU A 32 -21.68 -14.19 -6.24
CA GLU A 32 -22.96 -14.93 -6.20
C GLU A 32 -24.05 -14.18 -5.40
N ILE A 33 -23.76 -12.98 -4.90
CA ILE A 33 -24.76 -12.13 -4.23
C ILE A 33 -25.89 -11.81 -5.22
N PRO A 34 -27.17 -12.15 -4.91
CA PRO A 34 -28.29 -11.92 -5.81
C PRO A 34 -28.45 -10.44 -6.16
N GLN A 35 -28.54 -10.14 -7.46
CA GLN A 35 -28.75 -8.79 -7.97
C GLN A 35 -30.18 -8.64 -8.54
N PRO A 36 -30.89 -7.52 -8.27
CA PRO A 36 -30.49 -6.41 -7.42
C PRO A 36 -30.56 -6.75 -5.92
N PHE A 37 -29.55 -6.34 -5.15
CA PHE A 37 -29.58 -6.44 -3.69
C PHE A 37 -29.89 -5.07 -3.07
N SER A 38 -30.90 -4.98 -2.20
CA SER A 38 -31.23 -3.72 -1.53
C SER A 38 -31.81 -3.92 -0.13
N ILE A 39 -31.45 -3.04 0.79
CA ILE A 39 -31.94 -3.03 2.18
C ILE A 39 -32.54 -1.67 2.55
N PRO A 40 -33.53 -1.61 3.46
CA PRO A 40 -33.96 -0.34 4.03
C PRO A 40 -32.86 0.23 4.92
N ILE A 41 -32.66 1.55 4.87
CA ILE A 41 -31.76 2.25 5.79
C ILE A 41 -32.57 2.60 7.05
N PRO A 42 -32.19 2.10 8.25
CA PRO A 42 -32.95 2.32 9.46
C PRO A 42 -33.24 3.81 9.72
N LEU A 43 -34.45 4.13 10.16
CA LEU A 43 -34.89 5.48 10.54
C LEU A 43 -34.95 6.49 9.37
N THR A 44 -34.95 6.02 8.12
CA THR A 44 -35.11 6.86 6.92
C THR A 44 -36.11 6.23 5.95
N THR A 45 -36.60 7.00 4.98
CA THR A 45 -37.37 6.47 3.83
C THR A 45 -36.48 5.85 2.76
N ARG A 46 -35.16 6.02 2.87
CA ARG A 46 -34.17 5.66 1.86
C ARG A 46 -33.83 4.18 1.88
N ARG A 47 -33.34 3.70 0.73
CA ARG A 47 -32.84 2.33 0.56
C ARG A 47 -31.38 2.34 0.18
N ALA A 48 -30.62 1.36 0.66
CA ALA A 48 -29.27 1.12 0.17
C ALA A 48 -29.31 0.04 -0.92
N ARG A 49 -28.65 0.28 -2.05
CA ARG A 49 -28.53 -0.67 -3.16
C ARG A 49 -27.06 -1.08 -3.32
N LEU A 50 -26.80 -2.38 -3.29
CA LEU A 50 -25.46 -2.94 -3.45
C LEU A 50 -25.29 -3.46 -4.87
N HIS A 51 -24.35 -2.88 -5.61
CA HIS A 51 -23.93 -3.33 -6.93
C HIS A 51 -22.63 -4.11 -6.80
N VAL A 52 -22.56 -5.32 -7.37
CA VAL A 52 -21.38 -6.19 -7.27
C VAL A 52 -20.80 -6.44 -8.65
N PHE A 53 -19.49 -6.23 -8.82
CA PHE A 53 -18.81 -6.41 -10.11
C PHE A 53 -17.47 -7.13 -9.95
N SER A 54 -17.15 -7.97 -10.92
CA SER A 54 -15.83 -8.61 -11.02
C SER A 54 -14.80 -7.65 -11.61
N LEU A 55 -13.62 -7.59 -11.00
CA LEU A 55 -12.48 -6.83 -11.52
C LEU A 55 -11.86 -7.46 -12.78
N LEU A 56 -12.04 -8.77 -12.98
CA LEU A 56 -11.47 -9.50 -14.11
C LEU A 56 -12.35 -9.46 -15.36
N GLU A 57 -13.58 -8.97 -15.25
CA GLU A 57 -14.51 -8.89 -16.37
C GLU A 57 -14.27 -7.61 -17.19
N GLY A 58 -14.28 -7.74 -18.52
CA GLY A 58 -14.04 -6.63 -19.44
C GLY A 58 -12.58 -6.19 -19.54
N ILE A 59 -12.34 -5.16 -20.36
CA ILE A 59 -11.00 -4.62 -20.68
C ILE A 59 -10.80 -3.34 -19.87
N ALA A 60 -9.56 -3.03 -19.47
CA ALA A 60 -9.22 -1.78 -18.78
C ALA A 60 -9.72 -0.55 -19.57
N GLY A 61 -10.29 0.42 -18.86
CA GLY A 61 -10.97 1.59 -19.42
C GLY A 61 -12.34 1.30 -20.07
N ASN A 62 -12.81 0.05 -20.06
CA ASN A 62 -14.11 -0.34 -20.61
C ASN A 62 -14.75 -1.50 -19.83
N LYS A 63 -14.94 -1.30 -18.52
CA LYS A 63 -15.57 -2.24 -17.59
C LYS A 63 -16.97 -1.79 -17.21
N GLN A 64 -17.94 -2.71 -17.30
CA GLN A 64 -19.36 -2.40 -17.08
C GLN A 64 -19.63 -1.77 -15.71
N GLY A 65 -19.01 -2.28 -14.64
CA GLY A 65 -19.23 -1.75 -13.29
C GLY A 65 -18.82 -0.28 -13.13
N PHE A 66 -17.79 0.16 -13.85
CA PHE A 66 -17.35 1.55 -13.82
C PHE A 66 -18.24 2.45 -14.68
N HIS A 67 -18.81 1.95 -15.79
CA HIS A 67 -19.86 2.68 -16.52
C HIS A 67 -21.10 2.91 -15.63
N VAL A 68 -21.58 1.87 -14.94
CA VAL A 68 -22.72 1.98 -14.01
C VAL A 68 -22.41 2.97 -12.87
N MET A 69 -21.19 2.93 -12.33
CA MET A 69 -20.76 3.87 -11.29
C MET A 69 -20.70 5.31 -11.79
N ARG A 70 -20.14 5.55 -12.98
CA ARG A 70 -20.12 6.89 -13.61
C ARG A 70 -21.53 7.43 -13.83
N ASP A 71 -22.42 6.60 -14.36
CA ASP A 71 -23.80 6.99 -14.64
C ASP A 71 -24.55 7.28 -13.32
N THR A 72 -24.31 6.50 -12.25
CA THR A 72 -24.83 6.78 -10.90
C THR A 72 -24.30 8.12 -10.35
N LEU A 73 -23.02 8.43 -10.58
CA LEU A 73 -22.41 9.70 -10.20
C LEU A 73 -22.90 10.89 -11.05
N SER A 74 -23.74 10.69 -12.06
CA SER A 74 -24.42 11.81 -12.73
C SER A 74 -25.61 12.35 -11.91
N THR A 75 -26.13 11.56 -10.97
CA THR A 75 -27.29 11.90 -10.14
C THR A 75 -26.97 11.98 -8.64
N CYS A 76 -25.86 11.39 -8.19
CA CYS A 76 -25.44 11.37 -6.78
C CYS A 76 -24.10 12.08 -6.58
N ASP A 77 -23.93 12.88 -5.52
CA ASP A 77 -22.67 13.59 -5.25
C ASP A 77 -21.47 12.66 -5.01
N MET A 78 -21.70 11.53 -4.36
CA MET A 78 -20.69 10.53 -4.06
C MET A 78 -21.27 9.11 -4.02
N VAL A 79 -20.39 8.12 -4.07
CA VAL A 79 -20.71 6.70 -3.89
C VAL A 79 -19.77 6.04 -2.89
N ARG A 80 -20.26 5.03 -2.18
CA ARG A 80 -19.42 4.16 -1.35
C ARG A 80 -18.89 3.02 -2.21
N VAL A 81 -17.60 2.78 -2.16
CA VAL A 81 -16.91 1.77 -2.98
C VAL A 81 -16.13 0.84 -2.06
N PHE A 82 -16.50 -0.42 -2.03
CA PHE A 82 -15.77 -1.47 -1.33
C PHE A 82 -14.95 -2.28 -2.32
N VAL A 83 -13.67 -2.50 -2.00
CA VAL A 83 -12.75 -3.27 -2.83
C VAL A 83 -12.47 -4.61 -2.16
N GLY A 84 -12.92 -5.69 -2.79
CA GLY A 84 -12.63 -7.07 -2.38
C GLY A 84 -11.34 -7.57 -3.02
N GLY A 85 -10.24 -7.52 -2.30
CA GLY A 85 -8.92 -7.89 -2.82
C GLY A 85 -7.82 -7.83 -1.78
N GLY A 86 -6.57 -7.79 -2.25
CA GLY A 86 -5.40 -7.41 -1.44
C GLY A 86 -5.13 -5.91 -1.54
N ASP A 87 -4.14 -5.42 -0.80
CA ASP A 87 -3.90 -3.98 -0.64
C ASP A 87 -3.70 -3.24 -1.99
N GLY A 88 -2.90 -3.79 -2.90
CA GLY A 88 -2.71 -3.22 -4.25
C GLY A 88 -3.96 -3.19 -5.15
N THR A 89 -5.05 -3.86 -4.77
CA THR A 89 -6.32 -3.81 -5.53
C THR A 89 -7.01 -2.45 -5.39
N VAL A 90 -6.77 -1.74 -4.29
CA VAL A 90 -7.37 -0.41 -4.05
C VAL A 90 -6.89 0.60 -5.08
N MET A 91 -5.58 0.73 -5.26
CA MET A 91 -5.03 1.67 -6.25
C MET A 91 -5.38 1.27 -7.69
N TRP A 92 -5.48 -0.03 -7.98
CA TRP A 92 -5.96 -0.48 -9.28
C TRP A 92 -7.39 0.03 -9.56
N VAL A 93 -8.29 -0.02 -8.56
CA VAL A 93 -9.67 0.50 -8.70
C VAL A 93 -9.69 2.01 -8.88
N VAL A 94 -8.84 2.76 -8.18
CA VAL A 94 -8.70 4.21 -8.36
C VAL A 94 -8.26 4.55 -9.78
N GLN A 95 -7.21 3.88 -10.27
CA GLN A 95 -6.69 4.09 -11.63
C GLN A 95 -7.71 3.71 -12.71
N GLU A 96 -8.42 2.59 -12.54
CA GLU A 96 -9.48 2.20 -13.47
C GLU A 96 -10.62 3.24 -13.44
N ALA A 97 -11.00 3.78 -12.28
CA ALA A 97 -12.00 4.84 -12.21
C ALA A 97 -11.58 6.10 -13.00
N GLU A 98 -10.30 6.49 -12.92
CA GLU A 98 -9.75 7.61 -13.71
C GLU A 98 -9.83 7.36 -15.21
N LEU A 99 -9.58 6.13 -15.68
CA LEU A 99 -9.75 5.75 -17.09
C LEU A 99 -11.21 5.89 -17.57
N HIS A 100 -12.17 5.79 -16.65
CA HIS A 100 -13.60 6.02 -16.92
C HIS A 100 -14.04 7.47 -16.67
N HIS A 101 -13.08 8.39 -16.47
CA HIS A 101 -13.31 9.80 -16.16
C HIS A 101 -14.12 10.04 -14.87
N ILE A 102 -14.03 9.10 -13.93
CA ILE A 102 -14.63 9.25 -12.60
C ILE A 102 -13.63 9.96 -11.69
N ASN A 103 -14.07 11.04 -11.05
CA ASN A 103 -13.26 11.76 -10.08
C ASN A 103 -13.12 10.92 -8.78
N PRO A 104 -11.89 10.49 -8.40
CA PRO A 104 -11.67 9.71 -7.17
C PRO A 104 -12.16 10.39 -5.89
N GLN A 105 -12.27 11.74 -5.85
CA GLN A 105 -12.80 12.47 -4.69
C GLN A 105 -14.27 12.15 -4.37
N ARG A 106 -15.00 11.59 -5.34
CA ARG A 106 -16.42 11.21 -5.20
C ARG A 106 -16.59 9.74 -4.81
N MET A 107 -15.49 9.00 -4.67
CA MET A 107 -15.47 7.61 -4.24
C MET A 107 -15.01 7.54 -2.79
N HIS A 108 -15.88 7.03 -1.92
CA HIS A 108 -15.53 6.79 -0.51
C HIS A 108 -15.16 5.32 -0.37
N ILE A 109 -13.87 5.04 -0.23
CA ILE A 109 -13.31 3.71 -0.48
C ILE A 109 -13.12 2.93 0.82
N GLY A 110 -13.81 1.80 0.94
CA GLY A 110 -13.58 0.79 1.97
C GLY A 110 -12.95 -0.47 1.39
N MET A 111 -12.56 -1.41 2.26
CA MET A 111 -11.91 -2.65 1.84
C MET A 111 -12.61 -3.87 2.42
N VAL A 112 -12.75 -4.92 1.60
CA VAL A 112 -13.06 -6.28 2.07
C VAL A 112 -11.74 -7.07 2.02
N PRO A 113 -11.17 -7.45 3.19
CA PRO A 113 -9.83 -8.03 3.27
C PRO A 113 -9.79 -9.45 2.70
N LEU A 114 -9.43 -9.59 1.43
CA LEU A 114 -9.29 -10.89 0.73
C LEU A 114 -7.82 -11.25 0.43
N GLY A 115 -6.88 -10.38 0.79
CA GLY A 115 -5.44 -10.60 0.64
C GLY A 115 -4.81 -11.36 1.82
N THR A 116 -3.48 -11.53 1.77
CA THR A 116 -2.72 -12.22 2.83
C THR A 116 -2.34 -11.27 3.98
N GLY A 117 -1.94 -10.03 3.67
CA GLY A 117 -1.50 -9.02 4.64
C GLY A 117 -2.65 -8.16 5.15
N ASN A 118 -3.34 -7.49 4.22
CA ASN A 118 -4.50 -6.63 4.46
C ASN A 118 -4.17 -5.46 5.40
N ASP A 119 -2.99 -4.86 5.23
CA ASP A 119 -2.53 -3.76 6.08
C ASP A 119 -3.42 -2.51 5.92
N PHE A 120 -3.91 -2.22 4.72
CA PHE A 120 -4.83 -1.11 4.50
C PHE A 120 -6.14 -1.31 5.27
N SER A 121 -6.77 -2.48 5.11
CA SER A 121 -7.97 -2.88 5.84
C SER A 121 -7.77 -2.84 7.36
N ARG A 122 -6.59 -3.22 7.86
CA ARG A 122 -6.26 -3.14 9.30
C ARG A 122 -6.14 -1.70 9.78
N SER A 123 -5.49 -0.83 9.01
CA SER A 123 -5.33 0.59 9.35
C SER A 123 -6.67 1.31 9.41
N LEU A 124 -7.63 0.88 8.60
CA LEU A 124 -9.00 1.43 8.57
C LEU A 124 -9.96 0.75 9.57
N GLY A 125 -9.51 -0.20 10.40
CA GLY A 125 -10.36 -0.87 11.39
C GLY A 125 -11.23 -2.03 10.87
N TRP A 126 -11.22 -2.32 9.57
CA TRP A 126 -11.96 -3.46 8.97
C TRP A 126 -11.38 -4.83 9.35
N GLY A 127 -10.18 -4.86 9.93
CA GLY A 127 -9.48 -6.08 10.31
C GLY A 127 -8.72 -6.70 9.14
N GLY A 128 -8.39 -7.99 9.22
CA GLY A 128 -7.57 -8.65 8.19
C GLY A 128 -7.93 -10.11 7.95
N ARG A 129 -9.12 -10.53 8.39
CA ARG A 129 -9.67 -11.86 8.13
C ARG A 129 -10.71 -11.74 7.04
N ASN A 130 -10.69 -12.68 6.10
CA ASN A 130 -11.74 -12.79 5.09
C ASN A 130 -13.10 -12.92 5.79
N PRO A 131 -14.18 -12.35 5.22
CA PRO A 131 -15.53 -12.63 5.69
C PRO A 131 -15.83 -14.14 5.54
N ASP A 132 -16.70 -14.67 6.40
CA ASP A 132 -17.21 -16.04 6.24
C ASP A 132 -18.20 -16.06 5.07
N ALA A 133 -17.66 -16.40 3.90
CA ALA A 133 -18.41 -16.36 2.66
C ALA A 133 -19.56 -17.37 2.63
N SER A 134 -19.38 -18.52 3.29
CA SER A 134 -20.43 -19.52 3.47
C SER A 134 -21.61 -19.00 4.30
N ALA A 135 -21.43 -17.93 5.08
CA ALA A 135 -22.47 -17.29 5.87
C ALA A 135 -23.06 -16.04 5.21
N LEU A 136 -22.45 -15.49 4.15
CA LEU A 136 -22.92 -14.27 3.49
C LEU A 136 -24.32 -14.41 2.89
N LEU A 137 -24.61 -15.58 2.30
CA LEU A 137 -25.86 -15.87 1.60
C LEU A 137 -26.84 -16.72 2.43
N LYS A 138 -26.44 -17.16 3.63
CA LYS A 138 -27.31 -17.90 4.57
C LYS A 138 -28.28 -16.97 5.31
N ASP A 139 -29.30 -17.56 5.92
CA ASP A 139 -30.24 -16.89 6.83
C ASP A 139 -30.82 -15.59 6.22
N ASP A 140 -31.29 -15.67 4.98
CA ASP A 140 -31.80 -14.50 4.23
C ASP A 140 -30.75 -13.35 4.18
N CYS A 141 -29.50 -13.72 3.88
CA CYS A 141 -28.36 -12.81 3.77
C CYS A 141 -28.11 -11.95 5.03
N ALA A 142 -28.40 -12.46 6.23
CA ALA A 142 -28.31 -11.68 7.47
C ALA A 142 -26.92 -11.04 7.69
N LEU A 143 -25.84 -11.78 7.44
CA LEU A 143 -24.47 -11.26 7.54
C LEU A 143 -24.20 -10.15 6.52
N LEU A 144 -24.58 -10.34 5.25
CA LEU A 144 -24.42 -9.33 4.21
C LEU A 144 -25.23 -8.07 4.52
N LYS A 145 -26.46 -8.21 5.02
CA LYS A 145 -27.30 -7.09 5.48
C LYS A 145 -26.62 -6.32 6.62
N GLN A 146 -25.95 -7.02 7.54
CA GLN A 146 -25.20 -6.38 8.62
C GLN A 146 -23.95 -5.68 8.11
N LEU A 147 -23.16 -6.31 7.22
CA LEU A 147 -21.99 -5.69 6.60
C LEU A 147 -22.37 -4.41 5.85
N LEU A 148 -23.44 -4.46 5.05
CA LEU A 148 -23.93 -3.29 4.32
C LEU A 148 -24.36 -2.17 5.28
N LYS A 149 -25.00 -2.48 6.42
CA LYS A 149 -25.30 -1.48 7.46
C LYS A 149 -24.05 -0.86 8.08
N ASP A 150 -23.02 -1.67 8.34
CA ASP A 150 -21.73 -1.19 8.85
C ASP A 150 -21.07 -0.25 7.82
N TRP A 151 -21.08 -0.63 6.54
CA TRP A 151 -20.53 0.15 5.43
C TRP A 151 -21.20 1.51 5.24
N LEU A 152 -22.52 1.57 5.39
CA LEU A 152 -23.28 2.83 5.28
C LEU A 152 -22.94 3.80 6.43
N LYS A 153 -22.70 3.26 7.64
CA LYS A 153 -22.37 4.04 8.85
C LYS A 153 -20.90 4.45 8.94
N ALA A 154 -20.02 3.85 8.14
CA ALA A 154 -18.59 4.09 8.19
C ALA A 154 -18.27 5.58 7.98
N PRO A 155 -17.57 6.24 8.91
CA PRO A 155 -17.08 7.60 8.71
C PRO A 155 -16.09 7.66 7.55
N THR A 156 -15.98 8.84 6.96
CA THR A 156 -15.03 9.11 5.88
C THR A 156 -13.86 9.93 6.42
N SER A 157 -12.64 9.51 6.09
CA SER A 157 -11.41 10.27 6.30
C SER A 157 -10.67 10.47 4.98
N LEU A 158 -9.71 11.39 4.96
CA LEU A 158 -8.79 11.55 3.84
C LEU A 158 -7.63 10.56 3.99
N HIS A 159 -6.97 10.28 2.88
CA HIS A 159 -5.80 9.40 2.81
C HIS A 159 -4.92 9.83 1.64
N ASP A 160 -3.65 10.08 1.90
CA ASP A 160 -2.68 10.52 0.90
C ASP A 160 -2.24 9.36 0.01
N VAL A 161 -2.18 9.66 -1.28
CA VAL A 161 -1.58 8.81 -2.32
C VAL A 161 -0.29 9.47 -2.75
N TRP A 162 0.77 8.66 -2.79
CA TRP A 162 2.11 9.13 -3.08
C TRP A 162 2.57 8.60 -4.43
N LYS A 163 3.14 9.47 -5.28
CA LYS A 163 3.84 9.03 -6.49
C LYS A 163 5.27 8.67 -6.14
N VAL A 164 5.68 7.47 -6.55
CA VAL A 164 7.02 6.94 -6.38
C VAL A 164 7.67 6.82 -7.75
N THR A 165 8.83 7.47 -7.93
CA THR A 165 9.62 7.40 -9.15
C THR A 165 10.99 6.81 -8.84
N LEU A 166 11.29 5.65 -9.41
CA LEU A 166 12.54 4.92 -9.26
C LEU A 166 13.35 4.98 -10.57
N LYS A 167 14.62 5.35 -10.49
CA LYS A 167 15.53 5.41 -11.64
C LYS A 167 16.75 4.51 -11.44
N VAL A 168 17.13 3.78 -12.48
CA VAL A 168 18.39 3.04 -12.59
C VAL A 168 19.28 3.63 -13.67
N ASP A 169 20.56 3.26 -13.66
CA ASP A 169 21.51 3.72 -14.67
C ASP A 169 21.06 3.38 -16.11
N ALA A 170 21.22 4.35 -17.00
CA ALA A 170 20.74 4.25 -18.37
C ALA A 170 21.51 3.17 -19.16
N GLU A 171 22.81 3.02 -18.91
CA GLU A 171 23.69 2.11 -19.63
C GLU A 171 23.65 0.71 -19.01
N ASP A 172 23.89 0.61 -17.70
CA ASP A 172 24.10 -0.69 -17.03
C ASP A 172 23.09 -1.01 -15.91
N GLY A 173 22.11 -0.15 -15.69
CA GLY A 173 21.08 -0.33 -14.67
C GLY A 173 19.91 -1.20 -15.14
N THR A 174 19.36 -2.04 -14.26
CA THR A 174 18.21 -2.89 -14.57
C THR A 174 17.25 -2.99 -13.39
N ILE A 175 15.95 -2.89 -13.66
CA ILE A 175 14.89 -3.14 -12.69
C ILE A 175 14.34 -4.54 -12.95
N TYR A 176 14.41 -5.42 -11.95
CA TYR A 176 13.89 -6.78 -12.02
C TYR A 176 12.64 -6.93 -11.17
N ARG A 177 11.63 -7.63 -11.71
CA ARG A 177 10.45 -8.10 -10.98
C ARG A 177 10.29 -9.60 -11.25
N LYS A 178 10.24 -10.41 -10.19
CA LYS A 178 10.19 -11.88 -10.30
C LYS A 178 11.32 -12.47 -11.15
N ASP A 179 12.54 -12.01 -10.93
CA ASP A 179 13.76 -12.41 -11.66
C ASP A 179 13.76 -12.17 -13.17
N ALA A 180 12.81 -11.37 -13.68
CA ALA A 180 12.79 -10.91 -15.06
C ALA A 180 12.95 -9.38 -15.11
N PRO A 181 13.68 -8.84 -16.10
CA PRO A 181 13.71 -7.40 -16.35
C PRO A 181 12.30 -6.86 -16.58
N VAL A 182 11.98 -5.73 -15.94
CA VAL A 182 10.73 -5.01 -16.21
C VAL A 182 10.86 -4.38 -17.58
N ARG A 183 9.94 -4.72 -18.49
CA ARG A 183 9.94 -4.24 -19.87
C ARG A 183 8.66 -3.50 -20.21
N LYS A 184 8.79 -2.48 -21.06
CA LYS A 184 7.70 -1.74 -21.69
C LYS A 184 8.02 -1.57 -23.17
N ASP A 185 7.07 -1.91 -24.03
CA ASP A 185 7.22 -1.81 -25.50
C ASP A 185 8.47 -2.51 -26.05
N GLY A 186 8.87 -3.62 -25.43
CA GLY A 186 10.05 -4.42 -25.82
C GLY A 186 11.38 -3.94 -25.25
N HIS A 187 11.41 -2.82 -24.53
CA HIS A 187 12.63 -2.24 -23.94
C HIS A 187 12.66 -2.37 -22.41
N ASP A 188 13.85 -2.50 -21.84
CA ASP A 188 14.03 -2.52 -20.39
C ASP A 188 13.70 -1.14 -19.80
N VAL A 189 12.85 -1.14 -18.77
CA VAL A 189 12.43 0.08 -18.07
C VAL A 189 13.57 0.59 -17.20
N LYS A 190 14.01 1.83 -17.48
CA LYS A 190 15.05 2.54 -16.71
C LYS A 190 14.47 3.47 -15.64
N GLU A 191 13.21 3.87 -15.82
CA GLU A 191 12.46 4.71 -14.90
C GLU A 191 11.09 4.09 -14.67
N LEU A 192 10.85 3.66 -13.43
CA LEU A 192 9.58 3.08 -13.00
C LEU A 192 8.81 4.11 -12.18
N GLU A 193 7.57 4.39 -12.61
CA GLU A 193 6.61 5.16 -11.82
C GLU A 193 5.52 4.23 -11.28
N THR A 194 5.19 4.42 -10.00
CA THR A 194 4.10 3.71 -9.32
C THR A 194 3.51 4.58 -8.21
N PHE A 195 2.43 4.11 -7.58
CA PHE A 195 1.76 4.80 -6.50
C PHE A 195 1.86 4.01 -5.20
N MET A 196 1.91 4.73 -4.08
CA MET A 196 1.99 4.17 -2.73
C MET A 196 0.87 4.73 -1.87
N ILE A 197 0.14 3.84 -1.21
CA ILE A 197 -0.87 4.15 -0.20
C ILE A 197 -0.54 3.56 1.17
N LEU A 198 0.36 2.59 1.28
CA LEU A 198 0.73 1.98 2.57
C LEU A 198 2.10 2.38 3.03
N TYR A 199 3.13 1.84 2.38
CA TYR A 199 4.52 2.03 2.76
C TYR A 199 5.45 1.51 1.68
N CYS A 200 6.70 1.99 1.74
CA CYS A 200 7.79 1.46 0.94
C CYS A 200 8.99 1.15 1.81
N GLY A 201 9.89 0.31 1.29
CA GLY A 201 11.09 -0.13 2.00
C GLY A 201 12.26 -0.34 1.06
N ILE A 202 13.47 -0.10 1.57
CA ILE A 202 14.73 -0.31 0.88
C ILE A 202 15.61 -1.27 1.68
N ALA A 203 16.39 -2.09 0.98
CA ALA A 203 17.30 -3.11 1.52
C ALA A 203 16.56 -4.33 2.10
N LYS A 204 16.84 -4.75 3.35
CA LYS A 204 16.44 -6.09 3.82
C LYS A 204 14.93 -6.34 3.85
N ASP A 205 14.11 -5.31 4.08
CA ASP A 205 12.64 -5.42 4.00
C ASP A 205 12.21 -5.79 2.58
N ALA A 206 12.71 -5.05 1.60
CA ALA A 206 12.40 -5.28 0.20
C ALA A 206 12.98 -6.60 -0.33
N GLU A 207 14.14 -7.02 0.17
CA GLU A 207 14.71 -8.34 -0.14
C GLU A 207 13.81 -9.48 0.37
N LEU A 208 13.24 -9.34 1.58
CA LEU A 208 12.25 -10.28 2.09
C LEU A 208 11.02 -10.32 1.19
N ALA A 209 10.45 -9.16 0.86
CA ALA A 209 9.29 -9.08 -0.02
C ALA A 209 9.56 -9.73 -1.39
N TYR A 210 10.74 -9.49 -1.98
CA TYR A 210 11.17 -10.08 -3.25
C TYR A 210 11.26 -11.61 -3.18
N ASN A 211 11.93 -12.14 -2.16
CA ASN A 211 12.10 -13.58 -1.97
C ASN A 211 10.78 -14.29 -1.64
N VAL A 212 9.85 -13.62 -0.95
CA VAL A 212 8.50 -14.13 -0.71
C VAL A 212 7.69 -14.18 -2.01
N GLU A 213 7.79 -13.14 -2.83
CA GLU A 213 7.05 -13.07 -4.10
C GLU A 213 7.55 -14.15 -5.10
N LEU A 214 8.86 -14.42 -5.13
CA LEU A 214 9.42 -15.52 -5.94
C LEU A 214 8.90 -16.90 -5.51
N ASN A 215 8.60 -17.07 -4.23
CA ASN A 215 8.16 -18.35 -3.65
C ASN A 215 6.67 -18.34 -3.31
N ARG A 216 5.90 -17.41 -3.88
CA ARG A 216 4.50 -17.22 -3.56
C ARG A 216 3.66 -18.40 -4.04
N THR A 217 2.75 -18.83 -3.19
CA THR A 217 1.80 -19.90 -3.45
C THR A 217 0.38 -19.33 -3.64
N LYS A 218 -0.56 -20.19 -4.05
CA LYS A 218 -1.98 -19.82 -4.15
C LYS A 218 -2.70 -19.77 -2.79
N SER A 219 -2.11 -20.28 -1.71
CA SER A 219 -2.76 -20.36 -0.39
C SER A 219 -2.29 -19.22 0.52
N GLN A 220 -3.25 -18.46 1.09
CA GLN A 220 -2.93 -17.41 2.08
C GLN A 220 -2.17 -17.98 3.29
N PHE A 221 -2.55 -19.17 3.77
CA PHE A 221 -1.88 -19.82 4.90
C PHE A 221 -0.43 -20.18 4.57
N LEU A 222 -0.20 -20.84 3.42
CA LEU A 222 1.15 -21.19 2.99
C LEU A 222 2.01 -19.94 2.74
N ASN A 223 1.43 -18.86 2.20
CA ASN A 223 2.14 -17.61 2.01
C ASN A 223 2.64 -16.99 3.32
N LYS A 224 1.90 -17.15 4.43
CA LYS A 224 2.39 -16.74 5.76
C LYS A 224 3.59 -17.58 6.22
N LEU A 225 3.59 -18.89 5.93
CA LEU A 225 4.73 -19.76 6.23
C LEU A 225 5.94 -19.41 5.37
N VAL A 226 5.76 -19.14 4.07
CA VAL A 226 6.82 -18.65 3.19
C VAL A 226 7.42 -17.37 3.74
N TYR A 227 6.59 -16.41 4.19
CA TYR A 227 7.07 -15.17 4.80
C TYR A 227 7.95 -15.42 6.04
N ILE A 228 7.50 -16.28 6.96
CA ILE A 228 8.27 -16.63 8.16
C ILE A 228 9.60 -17.31 7.78
N TRP A 229 9.54 -18.26 6.85
CA TRP A 229 10.71 -19.00 6.40
C TRP A 229 11.75 -18.07 5.76
N GLN A 230 11.34 -17.22 4.82
CA GLN A 230 12.24 -16.28 4.17
C GLN A 230 12.79 -15.25 5.15
N GLY A 231 11.97 -14.76 6.08
CA GLY A 231 12.40 -13.85 7.15
C GLY A 231 13.48 -14.46 8.05
N LEU A 232 13.33 -15.76 8.38
CA LEU A 232 14.34 -16.52 9.12
C LEU A 232 15.63 -16.68 8.31
N MET A 233 15.54 -17.08 7.04
CA MET A 233 16.70 -17.29 6.18
C MET A 233 17.53 -16.01 5.98
N ILE A 234 16.88 -14.88 5.72
CA ILE A 234 17.53 -13.57 5.57
C ILE A 234 18.20 -13.14 6.88
N SER A 235 17.55 -13.41 8.01
CA SER A 235 18.09 -13.02 9.33
C SER A 235 19.26 -13.89 9.77
N LEU A 236 19.26 -15.18 9.42
CA LEU A 236 20.37 -16.10 9.64
C LEU A 236 21.50 -15.94 8.62
N HIS A 237 21.38 -15.00 7.66
CA HIS A 237 22.34 -14.77 6.58
C HIS A 237 22.59 -16.03 5.72
N PHE A 238 21.62 -16.95 5.64
CA PHE A 238 21.75 -18.22 4.93
C PHE A 238 21.75 -18.01 3.40
N PHE A 239 21.05 -16.98 2.92
CA PHE A 239 21.27 -16.42 1.59
C PHE A 239 22.52 -15.52 1.64
N CYS A 240 23.68 -16.15 1.53
CA CYS A 240 24.96 -15.47 1.51
C CYS A 240 25.17 -14.78 0.16
N CYS A 241 24.63 -13.57 0.00
CA CYS A 241 25.05 -12.58 -1.00
C CYS A 241 24.74 -11.18 -0.47
N VAL A 242 25.76 -10.47 0.03
CA VAL A 242 25.74 -9.06 0.45
C VAL A 242 24.96 -8.81 1.75
N GLY A 243 25.68 -8.50 2.84
CA GLY A 243 25.07 -7.86 4.02
C GLY A 243 24.53 -6.48 3.66
N GLN A 244 23.34 -6.44 3.04
CA GLN A 244 22.59 -5.26 2.64
C GLN A 244 22.33 -4.45 3.90
N ARG A 245 22.96 -3.28 3.96
CA ARG A 245 22.74 -2.30 5.01
C ARG A 245 22.54 -0.97 4.32
N VAL A 246 21.76 -0.09 4.93
CA VAL A 246 21.40 1.21 4.36
C VAL A 246 22.65 1.97 3.92
N HIS A 247 23.71 1.98 4.75
CA HIS A 247 24.95 2.68 4.43
C HIS A 247 25.73 2.13 3.22
N ARG A 248 25.46 0.89 2.75
CA ARG A 248 26.15 0.30 1.59
C ARG A 248 25.49 0.67 0.27
N VAL A 249 24.20 1.01 0.32
CA VAL A 249 23.35 1.21 -0.85
C VAL A 249 22.94 2.67 -1.03
N LEU A 250 22.62 3.37 0.05
CA LEU A 250 22.25 4.79 -0.01
C LEU A 250 23.45 5.69 0.25
N ARG A 251 23.52 6.78 -0.51
CA ARG A 251 24.41 7.92 -0.29
C ARG A 251 23.75 8.94 0.64
N GLY A 252 22.45 9.16 0.53
CA GLY A 252 21.72 10.08 1.39
C GLY A 252 20.22 10.07 1.15
N LEU A 253 19.51 10.76 2.04
CA LEU A 253 18.10 11.13 1.92
C LEU A 253 18.00 12.64 2.08
N TYR A 254 17.20 13.27 1.22
CA TYR A 254 17.02 14.71 1.17
C TYR A 254 15.52 15.03 1.19
N HIS A 255 15.16 16.10 1.91
CA HIS A 255 13.80 16.61 1.96
C HIS A 255 13.55 17.50 0.75
N GLY A 256 13.06 16.89 -0.34
CA GLY A 256 12.86 17.53 -1.63
C GLY A 256 12.88 16.48 -2.75
N THR A 257 13.01 16.93 -3.99
CA THR A 257 13.00 16.07 -5.19
C THR A 257 14.38 15.86 -5.81
N SER A 258 15.43 16.40 -5.17
CA SER A 258 16.79 16.36 -5.68
C SER A 258 17.83 16.42 -4.54
N PRO A 259 19.10 16.04 -4.80
CA PRO A 259 20.17 16.09 -3.80
C PRO A 259 20.58 17.50 -3.35
N GLN A 260 20.09 18.55 -4.02
CA GLN A 260 20.35 19.95 -3.64
C GLN A 260 19.48 20.40 -2.46
N ALA A 261 18.45 19.64 -2.11
CA ALA A 261 17.55 19.94 -1.01
C ALA A 261 18.21 19.65 0.36
N PRO A 262 17.65 20.14 1.48
CA PRO A 262 18.20 19.88 2.81
C PRO A 262 18.37 18.39 3.07
N SER A 263 19.58 17.98 3.49
CA SER A 263 19.85 16.57 3.77
C SER A 263 19.24 16.15 5.10
N VAL A 264 18.43 15.09 5.04
CA VAL A 264 17.93 14.37 6.22
C VAL A 264 19.06 13.53 6.82
N PHE A 265 19.80 12.82 5.96
CA PHE A 265 21.07 12.21 6.32
C PHE A 265 21.95 12.00 5.10
N GLU A 266 23.25 11.90 5.34
CA GLU A 266 24.26 11.53 4.35
C GLU A 266 25.15 10.40 4.88
N VAL A 267 25.68 9.59 3.97
CA VAL A 267 26.52 8.42 4.27
C VAL A 267 27.85 8.51 3.53
N GLY A 268 28.95 8.66 4.26
CA GLY A 268 30.30 8.64 3.69
C GLY A 268 31.34 9.22 4.65
N LEU A 269 32.61 9.33 4.22
CA LEU A 269 33.69 9.90 5.05
C LEU A 269 33.82 11.43 4.95
N ARG A 270 33.24 12.06 3.91
CA ARG A 270 33.35 13.51 3.62
C ARG A 270 31.99 14.20 3.50
N HIS A 271 30.97 13.70 4.20
CA HIS A 271 29.65 14.31 4.19
C HIS A 271 29.62 15.59 5.04
N LYS A 272 28.73 16.53 4.70
CA LYS A 272 28.49 17.74 5.49
C LYS A 272 27.17 17.69 6.26
N GLY A 273 26.25 16.81 5.86
CA GLY A 273 24.92 16.66 6.47
C GLY A 273 24.85 15.77 7.73
N PRO A 274 23.63 15.53 8.25
CA PRO A 274 23.43 14.67 9.42
C PRO A 274 23.88 13.21 9.18
N ARG A 275 24.39 12.56 10.23
CA ARG A 275 24.82 11.15 10.18
C ARG A 275 23.69 10.21 10.54
N LEU A 276 23.57 9.12 9.78
CA LEU A 276 22.65 8.02 10.11
C LEU A 276 23.22 7.11 11.21
N TYR A 277 22.46 6.88 12.29
CA TYR A 277 22.88 6.08 13.44
C TYR A 277 22.73 4.58 13.23
N SER A 278 23.48 3.81 14.03
CA SER A 278 23.31 2.36 14.27
C SER A 278 23.46 1.43 13.05
N ASN A 279 23.85 1.96 11.90
CA ASN A 279 24.09 1.19 10.68
C ASN A 279 22.95 0.19 10.37
N PRO A 280 21.74 0.71 10.04
CA PRO A 280 20.53 -0.09 9.97
C PRO A 280 20.52 -1.03 8.76
N GLU A 281 19.70 -2.06 8.86
CA GLU A 281 19.52 -3.09 7.82
C GLU A 281 18.49 -2.68 6.76
N MET A 282 17.55 -1.81 7.14
CA MET A 282 16.51 -1.31 6.26
C MET A 282 16.08 0.11 6.68
N ILE A 283 15.47 0.79 5.73
CA ILE A 283 14.76 2.06 5.91
C ILE A 283 13.35 1.89 5.33
N LEU A 284 12.37 2.43 6.04
CA LEU A 284 10.95 2.37 5.70
C LEU A 284 10.40 3.79 5.61
N CYS A 285 9.53 4.03 4.63
CA CYS A 285 8.67 5.22 4.60
C CYS A 285 7.23 4.73 4.76
N LEU A 286 6.57 5.13 5.84
CA LEU A 286 5.22 4.71 6.18
C LEU A 286 4.24 5.84 5.84
N ASN A 287 3.08 5.45 5.32
CA ASN A 287 1.89 6.29 5.18
C ASN A 287 0.79 5.85 6.16
N ILE A 288 0.86 4.60 6.67
CA ILE A 288 -0.12 4.04 7.61
C ILE A 288 0.55 3.41 8.84
N ASP A 289 -0.24 3.29 9.91
CA ASP A 289 0.20 2.63 11.15
C ASP A 289 -0.05 1.10 11.15
N SER A 290 0.29 0.44 10.04
CA SER A 290 0.28 -1.02 9.93
C SER A 290 1.41 -1.50 9.02
N TYR A 291 2.20 -2.45 9.50
CA TYR A 291 3.29 -3.06 8.75
C TYR A 291 3.29 -4.59 8.92
N ALA A 292 3.68 -5.28 7.85
CA ALA A 292 3.83 -6.74 7.78
C ALA A 292 2.58 -7.50 8.24
N GLY A 293 1.42 -7.19 7.66
CA GLY A 293 0.14 -7.85 7.97
C GLY A 293 -0.37 -7.56 9.37
N GLY A 294 -0.04 -6.38 9.90
CA GLY A 294 -0.35 -5.93 11.26
C GLY A 294 0.43 -6.64 12.36
N THR A 295 1.56 -7.28 12.06
CA THR A 295 2.44 -7.87 13.08
C THR A 295 3.24 -6.81 13.84
N ALA A 296 3.55 -5.68 13.19
CA ALA A 296 4.12 -4.50 13.82
C ALA A 296 3.16 -3.32 13.67
N ARG A 297 2.11 -3.30 14.49
CA ARG A 297 1.29 -2.09 14.68
C ARG A 297 2.09 -1.06 15.48
N HIS A 298 1.79 0.22 15.31
CA HIS A 298 2.37 1.28 16.12
C HIS A 298 3.88 1.38 15.91
N LEU A 299 4.37 1.11 14.69
CA LEU A 299 5.81 1.07 14.41
C LEU A 299 6.45 2.46 14.59
N TRP A 300 5.74 3.50 14.13
CA TRP A 300 6.15 4.89 14.33
C TRP A 300 6.04 5.31 15.80
N SER A 301 4.88 5.13 16.42
CA SER A 301 4.61 5.55 17.81
C SER A 301 5.42 4.77 18.86
N SER A 302 5.84 3.53 18.57
CA SER A 302 6.74 2.76 19.43
C SER A 302 8.23 3.08 19.24
N SER A 303 8.59 3.87 18.23
CA SER A 303 9.96 4.29 17.94
C SER A 303 10.29 5.60 18.65
N TRP A 304 11.13 5.54 19.69
CA TRP A 304 11.42 6.67 20.60
C TRP A 304 12.84 7.22 20.48
N ARG A 305 13.58 6.87 19.42
CA ARG A 305 14.99 7.26 19.25
C ARG A 305 15.21 7.95 17.93
N TYR A 306 16.06 8.97 17.93
CA TYR A 306 16.55 9.59 16.70
C TYR A 306 17.37 8.60 15.86
N GLY A 307 17.09 8.61 14.56
CA GLY A 307 17.79 7.88 13.51
C GLY A 307 18.98 8.66 12.95
N THR A 308 19.01 9.98 13.14
CA THR A 308 20.06 10.87 12.63
C THR A 308 20.70 11.68 13.76
N SER A 309 21.94 12.15 13.55
CA SER A 309 22.66 12.94 14.55
C SER A 309 22.14 14.36 14.75
N GLN A 310 21.45 14.88 13.74
CA GLN A 310 20.87 16.21 13.69
C GLN A 310 19.54 16.03 12.94
N PRO A 311 18.42 15.78 13.65
CA PRO A 311 17.13 15.66 13.00
C PRO A 311 16.74 16.99 12.34
N LEU A 312 16.15 16.93 11.15
CA LEU A 312 15.70 18.12 10.44
C LEU A 312 14.45 18.73 11.10
N CYS A 313 13.66 17.90 11.79
CA CYS A 313 12.51 18.30 12.59
C CYS A 313 12.86 18.17 14.08
N GLU A 314 12.80 19.25 14.86
CA GLU A 314 13.18 19.23 16.29
C GLU A 314 12.24 18.34 17.12
N ASP A 315 10.93 18.38 16.83
CA ASP A 315 9.89 17.64 17.57
C ASP A 315 9.60 16.24 16.98
N LEU A 316 10.55 15.67 16.23
CA LEU A 316 10.36 14.40 15.50
C LEU A 316 9.92 13.22 16.39
N LEU A 317 10.31 13.20 17.66
CA LEU A 317 9.91 12.13 18.58
C LEU A 317 8.49 12.28 19.13
N ASP A 318 7.95 13.51 19.11
CA ASP A 318 6.59 13.82 19.55
C ASP A 318 5.60 13.83 18.39
N ALA A 319 6.09 13.90 17.15
CA ALA A 319 5.28 13.81 15.93
C ALA A 319 4.36 12.58 15.90
N GLU A 320 3.07 12.81 15.64
CA GLU A 320 2.08 11.77 15.41
C GLU A 320 2.00 11.42 13.92
N GLN A 321 1.61 10.19 13.61
CA GLN A 321 1.38 9.76 12.23
C GLN A 321 -0.06 10.04 11.83
N ASP A 322 -0.25 10.70 10.70
CA ASP A 322 -1.55 10.95 10.09
C ASP A 322 -1.46 10.63 8.58
N PRO A 323 -2.17 9.62 8.07
CA PRO A 323 -2.17 9.28 6.64
C PRO A 323 -2.74 10.36 5.71
N SER A 324 -3.11 11.55 6.21
CA SER A 324 -3.77 12.61 5.46
C SER A 324 -3.15 14.01 5.62
N ASP A 325 -2.02 14.11 6.31
CA ASP A 325 -1.37 15.39 6.63
C ASP A 325 -0.37 15.87 5.56
N GLY A 326 -0.21 15.12 4.47
CA GLY A 326 0.76 15.41 3.42
C GLY A 326 2.21 15.12 3.84
N GLN A 327 2.43 14.26 4.84
CA GLN A 327 3.74 13.85 5.32
C GLN A 327 3.92 12.32 5.30
N LEU A 328 5.18 11.88 5.34
CA LEU A 328 5.54 10.47 5.45
C LEU A 328 6.47 10.26 6.64
N GLU A 329 6.24 9.16 7.36
CA GLU A 329 7.10 8.75 8.46
C GLU A 329 8.27 7.91 7.97
N VAL A 330 9.47 8.44 8.07
CA VAL A 330 10.69 7.73 7.71
C VAL A 330 11.36 7.19 8.96
N LEU A 331 11.58 5.87 9.01
CA LEU A 331 12.27 5.22 10.11
C LEU A 331 13.26 4.14 9.65
N THR A 332 14.16 3.76 10.55
CA THR A 332 15.13 2.68 10.29
C THR A 332 15.01 1.56 11.30
N LEU A 333 15.32 0.35 10.85
CA LEU A 333 15.36 -0.85 11.69
C LEU A 333 16.72 -1.54 11.57
N SER A 334 17.32 -1.86 12.72
CA SER A 334 18.63 -2.52 12.76
C SER A 334 18.57 -4.04 12.59
N ARG A 335 17.40 -4.67 12.74
CA ARG A 335 17.20 -6.13 12.61
C ARG A 335 15.78 -6.47 12.15
N LEU A 336 15.66 -7.29 11.10
CA LEU A 336 14.37 -7.74 10.53
C LEU A 336 13.49 -8.53 11.52
N LEU A 337 14.01 -9.60 12.14
CA LEU A 337 13.21 -10.46 13.04
C LEU A 337 12.70 -9.74 14.30
N ARG A 338 13.31 -8.63 14.74
CA ARG A 338 12.78 -7.87 15.89
C ARG A 338 11.47 -7.14 15.57
N ALA A 339 11.22 -6.84 14.29
CA ALA A 339 9.97 -6.21 13.87
C ALA A 339 8.80 -7.20 13.78
N ALA A 340 9.08 -8.50 13.58
CA ALA A 340 8.06 -9.54 13.41
C ALA A 340 7.70 -10.31 14.71
N MET A 341 8.33 -9.97 15.85
CA MET A 341 8.12 -10.67 17.12
C MET A 341 6.87 -10.12 17.85
N PRO A 342 5.92 -10.98 18.28
CA PRO A 342 4.64 -10.55 18.89
C PRO A 342 4.74 -9.79 20.21
N THR A 343 5.92 -9.74 20.82
CA THR A 343 6.16 -9.05 22.09
C THR A 343 6.32 -7.54 21.85
N GLN A 344 5.17 -6.85 21.76
CA GLN A 344 4.78 -5.43 21.90
C GLN A 344 5.77 -4.28 22.20
N LYS A 345 7.07 -4.45 22.08
CA LYS A 345 8.04 -3.34 21.98
C LYS A 345 8.91 -3.68 20.80
N VAL A 346 8.71 -3.01 19.66
CA VAL A 346 9.69 -2.99 18.58
C VAL A 346 10.95 -2.30 19.14
N LEU A 347 11.76 -3.08 19.86
CA LEU A 347 13.01 -2.70 20.49
C LEU A 347 14.06 -2.47 19.39
N GLY A 348 13.90 -1.41 18.60
CA GLY A 348 14.89 -1.08 17.58
C GLY A 348 14.54 -0.07 16.51
N GLY A 349 13.31 0.45 16.43
CA GLY A 349 12.97 1.52 15.50
C GLY A 349 13.65 2.83 15.87
N ARG A 350 14.15 3.56 14.87
CA ARG A 350 14.65 4.92 15.03
C ARG A 350 13.99 5.84 14.00
N ARG A 351 13.34 6.91 14.47
CA ARG A 351 12.70 7.93 13.62
C ARG A 351 13.77 8.76 12.93
N VAL A 352 13.71 8.82 11.62
CA VAL A 352 14.69 9.51 10.77
C VAL A 352 14.17 10.88 10.36
N PHE A 353 12.90 10.94 9.94
CA PHE A 353 12.28 12.16 9.43
C PHE A 353 10.77 11.99 9.36
N GLN A 354 10.03 13.11 9.42
CA GLN A 354 8.63 13.18 9.05
C GLN A 354 8.50 14.34 8.06
N GLY A 355 7.94 14.06 6.90
CA GLY A 355 7.72 15.07 5.86
C GLY A 355 7.85 14.51 4.46
N ALA A 356 7.53 15.34 3.48
CA ALA A 356 7.69 15.05 2.06
C ALA A 356 7.80 16.37 1.27
N PRO A 357 8.37 16.40 0.05
CA PRO A 357 8.89 15.27 -0.73
C PRO A 357 10.14 14.60 -0.16
N LEU A 358 10.44 13.39 -0.62
CA LEU A 358 11.60 12.60 -0.25
C LEU A 358 12.43 12.24 -1.50
N HIS A 359 13.73 12.50 -1.46
CA HIS A 359 14.68 12.06 -2.49
C HIS A 359 15.77 11.19 -1.87
N PHE A 360 15.81 9.93 -2.27
CA PHE A 360 16.87 8.98 -1.93
C PHE A 360 17.89 8.94 -3.06
N GLU A 361 19.16 9.19 -2.72
CA GLU A 361 20.28 9.05 -3.64
C GLU A 361 21.00 7.73 -3.35
N PHE A 362 21.16 6.89 -4.37
CA PHE A 362 21.89 5.63 -4.26
C PHE A 362 23.38 5.84 -4.54
N LYS A 363 24.22 4.96 -3.98
CA LYS A 363 25.65 4.96 -4.27
C LYS A 363 25.90 4.45 -5.68
N GLN A 364 26.80 5.14 -6.40
CA GLN A 364 27.39 4.65 -7.65
C GLN A 364 28.79 4.08 -7.38
N ARG A 365 29.18 3.05 -8.13
CA ARG A 365 30.51 2.41 -7.99
C ARG A 365 31.09 2.08 -9.35
N ASN A 366 32.30 2.55 -9.62
CA ASN A 366 32.95 2.43 -10.94
C ASN A 366 33.35 1.00 -11.33
N TYR A 367 33.42 0.05 -10.40
CA TYR A 367 34.03 -1.28 -10.65
C TYR A 367 33.19 -2.47 -10.21
N ARG A 368 32.00 -2.23 -9.62
CA ARG A 368 31.10 -3.29 -9.15
C ARG A 368 29.68 -2.77 -9.13
N ASP A 369 28.76 -3.59 -9.61
CA ASP A 369 27.34 -3.28 -9.54
C ASP A 369 26.89 -3.04 -8.10
N VAL A 370 26.03 -2.04 -7.95
CA VAL A 370 25.29 -1.81 -6.72
C VAL A 370 23.95 -2.52 -6.86
N ILE A 371 23.84 -3.66 -6.19
CA ILE A 371 22.60 -4.43 -6.09
C ILE A 371 21.89 -4.09 -4.80
N THR A 372 20.59 -3.77 -4.90
CA THR A 372 19.71 -3.63 -3.73
C THR A 372 18.29 -4.01 -4.09
N PHE A 373 17.38 -3.88 -3.13
CA PHE A 373 15.97 -4.19 -3.30
C PHE A 373 15.13 -3.00 -2.87
N PHE A 374 14.01 -2.82 -3.57
CA PHE A 374 12.98 -1.83 -3.26
C PHE A 374 11.61 -2.51 -3.26
N GLN A 375 10.76 -2.16 -2.31
CA GLN A 375 9.37 -2.60 -2.30
C GLN A 375 8.46 -1.43 -2.00
N VAL A 376 7.25 -1.48 -2.55
CA VAL A 376 6.17 -0.51 -2.33
C VAL A 376 4.85 -1.25 -2.34
N ASP A 377 4.05 -1.08 -1.29
CA ASP A 377 2.74 -1.70 -1.09
C ASP A 377 2.71 -3.23 -1.34
N GLY A 378 3.84 -3.90 -1.06
CA GLY A 378 4.01 -5.35 -1.25
C GLY A 378 4.43 -5.78 -2.65
N GLU A 379 4.49 -4.87 -3.63
CA GLU A 379 5.22 -5.11 -4.88
C GLU A 379 6.72 -4.91 -4.65
N SER A 380 7.55 -5.82 -5.15
CA SER A 380 8.98 -5.84 -4.87
C SER A 380 9.83 -5.95 -6.12
N TYR A 381 10.99 -5.31 -6.05
CA TYR A 381 11.91 -5.10 -7.16
C TYR A 381 13.35 -5.33 -6.71
N LYS A 382 14.11 -6.08 -7.51
CA LYS A 382 15.57 -6.13 -7.40
C LYS A 382 16.14 -5.09 -8.35
N LEU A 383 17.07 -4.29 -7.84
CA LEU A 383 17.64 -3.15 -8.55
C LEU A 383 19.12 -3.39 -8.78
N GLN A 384 19.54 -3.25 -10.04
CA GLN A 384 20.93 -3.16 -10.44
C GLN A 384 21.24 -1.72 -10.83
N ASN A 385 22.30 -1.17 -10.24
CA ASN A 385 22.79 0.20 -10.42
C ASN A 385 21.67 1.25 -10.32
N PRO A 386 20.92 1.28 -9.20
CA PRO A 386 19.93 2.33 -8.96
C PRO A 386 20.62 3.69 -8.83
N ILE A 387 19.97 4.74 -9.34
CA ILE A 387 20.44 6.14 -9.25
C ILE A 387 19.70 6.86 -8.13
N SER A 388 18.36 6.87 -8.21
CA SER A 388 17.54 7.66 -7.31
C SER A 388 16.15 7.06 -7.13
N LEU A 389 15.55 7.34 -5.98
CA LEU A 389 14.14 7.10 -5.70
C LEU A 389 13.54 8.40 -5.16
N THR A 390 12.45 8.88 -5.76
CA THR A 390 11.76 10.09 -5.33
C THR A 390 10.31 9.76 -4.95
N ILE A 391 9.84 10.31 -3.83
CA ILE A 391 8.46 10.14 -3.34
C ILE A 391 7.85 11.54 -3.19
N GLN A 392 6.70 11.75 -3.83
CA GLN A 392 5.99 13.04 -3.86
C GLN A 392 4.50 12.82 -3.62
N HIS A 393 3.85 13.79 -3.00
CA HIS A 393 2.39 13.79 -2.89
C HIS A 393 1.78 13.79 -4.29
N HIS A 394 0.77 12.95 -4.51
CA HIS A 394 0.09 12.84 -5.79
C HIS A 394 -1.33 13.37 -5.73
N GLN A 395 -2.13 12.81 -4.83
CA GLN A 395 -3.51 13.22 -4.57
C GLN A 395 -3.95 12.66 -3.21
N GLN A 396 -5.12 13.10 -2.73
CA GLN A 396 -5.81 12.46 -1.62
C GLN A 396 -6.94 11.58 -2.15
N ILE A 397 -7.30 10.52 -1.44
CA ILE A 397 -8.55 9.79 -1.65
C ILE A 397 -9.39 9.81 -0.38
N ARG A 398 -10.68 9.56 -0.51
CA ARG A 398 -11.59 9.40 0.62
C ARG A 398 -11.68 7.93 0.97
N VAL A 399 -11.44 7.59 2.24
CA VAL A 399 -11.47 6.21 2.73
C VAL A 399 -12.52 6.06 3.83
N LEU A 400 -13.10 4.88 3.92
CA LEU A 400 -14.09 4.51 4.93
C LEU A 400 -13.40 3.73 6.04
N SER A 401 -13.55 4.17 7.29
CA SER A 401 -13.01 3.50 8.48
C SER A 401 -14.13 2.89 9.34
N LYS A 402 -13.78 1.90 10.18
CA LYS A 402 -14.71 1.19 11.07
C LYS A 402 -14.48 1.52 12.54
#